data_AF-A0A4P9ECJ2-F1
#
_entry.id   AF-A0A4P9ECJ2-F1
#
_cell.length_a   1.000
_cell.length_b   1.000
_cell.length_c   1.000
_cell.angle_alpha   90.00
_cell.angle_beta   90.00
_cell.angle_gamma   90.00
#
_symmetry.space_group_name_H-M   'P 1'
#
loop_
_entity.id
_entity.type
_entity.pdbx_description
1 polymer ?
#
loop_
_entity_poly.entity_id
_entity_poly.type
_entity_poly.pdbx_seq_one_letter_code
_entity_poly.pdbx_strand_id
1 'polypeptide(L)'
;MAIYHMQAKVVSRGSGRSAVAASAYMSCSRIYNDYDGIQHDYTRKHGLIYQEVMLPPMAPPKWKNREQLWNAVEAAEKTKDSRLAREFVVALPIELDKDSNISLLQNFIQKNFVDMGMCADFAIHDTDGHNPHAHILLTVRPLNENGTWQYKTEKEYLCIKDGEEKGFTASEFKDAQKEGWEKQYRYKAGKKKVYLTPSAAQEKGYERIDKHPKSTRYGRQNPISEQWNSEEQLCLWRANWADAVNKMLALNQINAAIDHRSFAAQGITEQPTIHEGYIAQNMEKKGMIADRCEINRRVRADNRILRELKTQIKKLVQAVEKSIPVIAETLEAIRNHMIFTQYHLLHNEMQKEVIHDWMQHFRPILNKYDTIKKKLKAKVTEKKELNVQKSKTSILNPFQHIKLNQQLTTVTEEIEELKSAKEQLLFQAECSTEKDMASLSRKYDQMDKNLDILDSQDMALKEQLEKDAVAFQEEKLRPKPEQYTELLDARIQIRPTFREKLIEQLKGTFGEYYDYHYRDIATHEVDDLNMEDPYSFSHRTWELEYQRKQELQKKHPVQSRQKSHNTEL
;
A
#
# COMPACT_ATOMS: atom_id res chain seq x y z
N MET A 1 10.71 31.61 -4.79
CA MET A 1 10.27 30.23 -4.53
C MET A 1 11.42 29.53 -3.87
N ALA A 2 11.18 28.98 -2.68
CA ALA A 2 12.14 28.15 -1.98
C ALA A 2 12.63 27.04 -2.92
N ILE A 3 13.96 26.88 -3.00
CA ILE A 3 14.60 25.86 -3.83
C ILE A 3 15.35 24.88 -2.95
N TYR A 4 15.30 23.60 -3.33
CA TYR A 4 16.15 22.61 -2.70
C TYR A 4 17.55 22.64 -3.33
N HIS A 5 18.58 22.90 -2.51
CA HIS A 5 19.97 22.62 -2.86
C HIS A 5 20.74 22.15 -1.63
N MET A 6 21.44 21.02 -1.79
CA MET A 6 22.43 20.52 -0.83
C MET A 6 23.48 19.76 -1.61
N GLN A 7 24.74 20.22 -1.52
CA GLN A 7 25.88 19.58 -2.17
C GLN A 7 26.93 19.22 -1.13
N ALA A 8 27.38 17.97 -1.12
CA ALA A 8 28.48 17.51 -0.27
C ALA A 8 29.78 17.39 -1.09
N LYS A 9 30.88 17.92 -0.56
CA LYS A 9 32.23 17.85 -1.15
C LYS A 9 33.24 17.42 -0.10
N VAL A 10 34.31 16.78 -0.55
CA VAL A 10 35.47 16.50 0.30
C VAL A 10 36.51 17.59 0.08
N VAL A 11 37.09 18.09 1.18
CA VAL A 11 38.30 18.90 1.15
C VAL A 11 39.48 17.94 1.31
N SER A 12 40.26 17.76 0.24
CA SER A 12 41.40 16.84 0.22
C SER A 12 42.67 17.54 -0.22
N ARG A 13 43.76 17.26 0.51
CA ARG A 13 45.10 17.72 0.17
C ARG A 13 45.55 17.22 -1.20
N GLY A 14 45.15 16.01 -1.59
CA GLY A 14 45.47 15.43 -2.90
C GLY A 14 44.85 16.17 -4.08
N SER A 15 43.78 16.94 -3.83
CA SER A 15 43.16 17.84 -4.81
C SER A 15 43.67 19.28 -4.74
N GLY A 16 44.72 19.53 -3.96
CA GLY A 16 45.27 20.87 -3.72
C GLY A 16 44.42 21.76 -2.82
N ARG A 17 43.46 21.19 -2.07
CA ARG A 17 42.60 21.95 -1.14
C ARG A 17 43.13 21.84 0.30
N SER A 18 42.97 22.91 1.07
CA SER A 18 43.28 23.00 2.51
C SER A 18 42.01 23.26 3.31
N ALA A 19 41.91 22.67 4.51
CA ALA A 19 40.78 22.94 5.41
C ALA A 19 40.88 24.35 6.03
N VAL A 20 42.11 24.80 6.32
CA VAL A 20 42.38 26.16 6.81
C VAL A 20 42.00 27.19 5.74
N ALA A 21 42.41 26.98 4.48
CA ALA A 21 42.03 27.86 3.38
C ALA A 21 40.51 27.90 3.15
N ALA A 22 39.84 26.75 3.21
CA ALA A 22 38.39 26.65 3.07
C ALA A 22 37.66 27.41 4.19
N SER A 23 38.08 27.22 5.44
CA SER A 23 37.53 27.94 6.59
C SER A 23 37.73 29.45 6.46
N ALA A 24 38.94 29.90 6.13
CA ALA A 24 39.25 31.33 5.92
C ALA A 24 38.38 31.94 4.81
N TYR A 25 38.23 31.23 3.69
CA TYR A 25 37.45 31.68 2.54
C TYR A 25 35.97 31.84 2.86
N MET A 26 35.36 30.86 3.52
CA MET A 26 33.93 30.92 3.84
C MET A 26 33.63 31.84 5.03
N SER A 27 34.57 32.04 5.94
CA SER A 27 34.40 32.96 7.08
C SER A 27 34.81 34.41 6.78
N CYS A 28 35.26 34.70 5.55
CA CYS A 28 35.88 35.97 5.16
C CYS A 28 36.94 36.45 6.17
N SER A 29 37.73 35.52 6.68
CA SER A 29 38.68 35.76 7.76
C SER A 29 40.12 35.61 7.26
N ARG A 30 41.06 36.04 8.12
CA ARG A 30 42.49 35.84 7.94
C ARG A 30 42.96 34.74 8.90
N ILE A 31 43.44 33.61 8.36
CA ILE A 31 43.82 32.41 9.14
C ILE A 31 45.17 31.89 8.66
N TYR A 32 46.08 31.59 9.59
CA TYR A 32 47.40 31.02 9.30
C TYR A 32 47.34 29.49 9.24
N ASN A 33 48.00 28.88 8.26
CA ASN A 33 48.11 27.43 8.11
C ASN A 33 49.52 26.95 8.52
N ASP A 34 49.60 26.24 9.64
CA ASP A 34 50.86 25.70 10.19
C ASP A 34 51.50 24.64 9.27
N TYR A 35 50.71 23.97 8.44
CA TYR A 35 51.18 22.87 7.58
C TYR A 35 52.03 23.35 6.40
N ASP A 36 51.61 24.42 5.71
CA ASP A 36 52.29 24.97 4.53
C ASP A 36 52.95 26.35 4.79
N GLY A 37 52.70 26.94 5.97
CA GLY A 37 53.21 28.25 6.37
C GLY A 37 52.51 29.42 5.68
N ILE A 38 51.37 29.20 5.03
CA ILE A 38 50.65 30.23 4.25
C ILE A 38 49.62 30.95 5.13
N GLN A 39 49.61 32.28 5.04
CA GLN A 39 48.54 33.11 5.56
C GLN A 39 47.42 33.23 4.52
N HIS A 40 46.26 32.63 4.79
CA HIS A 40 45.08 32.79 3.95
C HIS A 40 44.28 34.01 4.40
N ASP A 41 44.18 35.05 3.57
CA ASP A 41 43.48 36.30 3.86
C ASP A 41 42.33 36.54 2.87
N TYR A 42 41.10 36.37 3.36
CA TYR A 42 39.87 36.62 2.60
C TYR A 42 39.02 37.75 3.19
N THR A 43 39.62 38.64 3.98
CA THR A 43 38.93 39.76 4.64
C THR A 43 38.31 40.76 3.66
N ARG A 44 38.78 40.77 2.40
CA ARG A 44 38.24 41.61 1.32
C ARG A 44 36.97 41.04 0.66
N LYS A 45 36.54 39.82 1.02
CA LYS A 45 35.34 39.20 0.43
C LYS A 45 34.08 39.77 1.07
N HIS A 46 33.14 40.22 0.23
CA HIS A 46 31.84 40.73 0.64
C HIS A 46 30.76 39.64 0.62
N GLY A 47 29.60 39.93 1.23
CA GLY A 47 28.44 39.03 1.24
C GLY A 47 28.34 38.10 2.45
N LEU A 48 29.24 38.18 3.43
CA LEU A 48 29.13 37.41 4.67
C LEU A 48 28.00 37.96 5.56
N ILE A 49 27.06 37.09 5.93
CA ILE A 49 25.89 37.44 6.75
C ILE A 49 26.05 36.97 8.20
N TYR A 50 26.57 35.76 8.38
CA TYR A 50 26.73 35.11 9.69
C TYR A 50 27.85 34.05 9.63
N GLN A 51 28.51 33.79 10.76
CA GLN A 51 29.49 32.71 10.88
C GLN A 51 29.59 32.21 12.32
N GLU A 52 29.78 30.90 12.51
CA GLU A 52 29.92 30.30 13.83
C GLU A 52 30.65 28.95 13.78
N VAL A 53 31.31 28.56 14.88
CA VAL A 53 31.82 27.21 15.10
C VAL A 53 31.03 26.53 16.21
N MET A 54 30.37 25.41 15.90
CA MET A 54 29.67 24.56 16.86
C MET A 54 30.51 23.31 17.17
N LEU A 55 30.59 22.98 18.45
CA LEU A 55 31.45 21.92 18.96
C LEU A 55 30.62 20.88 19.70
N PRO A 56 30.93 19.58 19.54
CA PRO A 56 30.34 18.55 20.36
C PRO A 56 30.95 18.56 21.77
N PRO A 57 30.30 17.98 22.79
CA PRO A 57 30.73 18.11 24.19
C PRO A 57 32.18 17.69 24.50
N MET A 58 32.74 16.76 23.73
CA MET A 58 34.09 16.22 23.92
C MET A 58 35.17 17.00 23.18
N ALA A 59 34.80 17.95 22.31
CA ALA A 59 35.78 18.77 21.61
C ALA A 59 36.42 19.81 22.54
N PRO A 60 37.75 20.02 22.49
CA PRO A 60 38.42 21.08 23.22
C PRO A 60 37.77 22.45 23.02
N PRO A 61 37.41 23.19 24.10
CA PRO A 61 36.73 24.49 23.99
C PRO A 61 37.51 25.53 23.15
N LYS A 62 38.84 25.42 23.13
CA LYS A 62 39.73 26.27 22.33
C LYS A 62 39.47 26.18 20.82
N TRP A 63 38.87 25.08 20.35
CA TRP A 63 38.47 24.90 18.95
C TRP A 63 37.24 25.72 18.54
N LYS A 64 36.65 26.52 19.44
CA LYS A 64 35.74 27.61 19.03
C LYS A 64 36.46 28.63 18.15
N ASN A 65 37.79 28.73 18.28
CA ASN A 65 38.63 29.45 17.35
C ASN A 65 38.92 28.58 16.10
N ARG A 66 38.51 29.08 14.92
CA ARG A 66 38.65 28.41 13.62
C ARG A 66 40.10 28.06 13.27
N GLU A 67 41.04 28.96 13.53
CA GLU A 67 42.46 28.73 13.28
C GLU A 67 42.97 27.54 14.08
N GLN A 68 42.61 27.47 15.36
CA GLN A 68 43.02 26.36 16.22
C GLN A 68 42.39 25.02 15.82
N LEU A 69 41.11 25.02 15.44
CA LEU A 69 40.41 23.81 15.00
C LEU A 69 41.06 23.24 13.73
N TRP A 70 41.19 24.07 12.69
CA TRP A 70 41.62 23.57 11.39
C TRP A 70 43.11 23.27 11.31
N ASN A 71 43.97 23.95 12.08
CA ASN A 71 45.35 23.53 12.25
C ASN A 71 45.47 22.22 13.04
N ALA A 72 44.61 21.99 14.04
CA ALA A 72 44.57 20.71 14.75
C ALA A 72 44.12 19.54 13.82
N VAL A 73 43.25 19.81 12.85
CA VAL A 73 42.88 18.85 11.80
C VAL A 73 44.04 18.59 10.85
N GLU A 74 44.70 19.64 10.33
CA GLU A 74 45.86 19.50 9.43
C GLU A 74 46.99 18.71 10.10
N ALA A 75 47.30 19.00 11.37
CA ALA A 75 48.33 18.32 12.15
C ALA A 75 48.03 16.82 12.37
N ALA A 76 46.75 16.42 12.42
CA ALA A 76 46.35 15.02 12.58
C ALA A 76 46.52 14.20 11.29
N GLU A 77 46.66 14.86 10.13
CA GLU A 77 46.63 14.24 8.81
C GLU A 77 48.03 14.17 8.17
N LYS A 78 48.60 12.96 8.12
CA LYS A 78 50.02 12.76 7.82
C LYS A 78 50.36 12.53 6.34
N THR A 79 49.38 12.34 5.47
CA THR A 79 49.63 11.97 4.06
C THR A 79 49.28 13.09 3.09
N LYS A 80 49.95 13.14 1.93
CA LYS A 80 49.73 14.17 0.91
C LYS A 80 48.32 14.16 0.29
N ASP A 81 47.60 13.05 0.43
CA ASP A 81 46.26 12.79 -0.12
C ASP A 81 45.18 12.71 0.96
N SER A 82 45.49 13.15 2.18
CA SER A 82 44.56 13.10 3.31
C SER A 82 43.27 13.91 3.04
N ARG A 83 42.14 13.30 3.39
CA ARG A 83 40.82 13.96 3.45
C ARG A 83 40.75 14.74 4.76
N LEU A 84 40.67 16.07 4.67
CA LEU A 84 40.81 16.99 5.79
C LEU A 84 39.45 17.36 6.40
N ALA A 85 38.46 17.61 5.55
CA ALA A 85 37.12 18.03 5.97
C ALA A 85 36.06 17.59 4.95
N ARG A 86 34.79 17.68 5.36
CA ARG A 86 33.62 17.57 4.47
C ARG A 86 32.92 18.92 4.43
N GLU A 87 32.68 19.43 3.24
CA GLU A 87 31.98 20.70 3.01
C GLU A 87 30.58 20.40 2.48
N PHE A 88 29.57 20.94 3.15
CA PHE A 88 28.21 21.06 2.62
C PHE A 88 27.95 22.49 2.15
N VAL A 89 27.32 22.61 0.99
CA VAL A 89 26.75 23.87 0.51
C VAL A 89 25.25 23.69 0.41
N VAL A 90 24.48 24.50 1.13
CA VAL A 90 23.01 24.47 1.13
C VAL A 90 22.44 25.80 0.69
N ALA A 91 21.34 25.78 -0.08
CA ALA A 91 20.56 26.99 -0.33
C ALA A 91 19.62 27.24 0.84
N LEU A 92 19.53 28.50 1.26
CA LEU A 92 18.59 28.98 2.26
C LEU A 92 17.37 29.59 1.55
N PRO A 93 16.15 29.48 2.10
CA PRO A 93 14.99 30.17 1.54
C PRO A 93 15.15 31.69 1.64
N ILE A 94 15.01 32.37 0.51
CA ILE A 94 14.97 33.85 0.44
C ILE A 94 13.70 34.40 1.09
N GLU A 95 12.66 33.58 1.20
CA GLU A 95 11.41 33.93 1.88
C GLU A 95 11.55 34.04 3.41
N LEU A 96 12.62 33.49 3.99
CA LEU A 96 12.90 33.60 5.43
C LEU A 96 13.78 34.80 5.73
N ASP A 97 13.51 35.45 6.87
CA ASP A 97 14.40 36.47 7.40
C ASP A 97 15.74 35.87 7.86
N LYS A 98 16.70 36.76 8.15
CA LYS A 98 18.06 36.39 8.54
C LYS A 98 18.10 35.53 9.81
N ASP A 99 17.34 35.88 10.84
CA ASP A 99 17.39 35.22 12.15
C ASP A 99 16.73 33.83 12.08
N SER A 100 15.64 33.72 11.32
CA SER A 100 15.02 32.44 10.96
C SER A 100 15.99 31.53 10.20
N ASN A 101 16.75 32.07 9.25
CA ASN A 101 17.76 31.31 8.51
C ASN A 101 18.94 30.87 9.39
N ILE A 102 19.42 31.72 10.30
CA ILE A 102 20.46 31.36 11.27
C ILE A 102 19.95 30.24 12.19
N SER A 103 18.76 30.40 12.76
CA SER A 103 18.16 29.43 13.67
C SER A 103 17.89 28.09 12.99
N LEU A 104 17.41 28.11 11.75
CA LEU A 104 17.24 26.92 10.92
C LEU A 104 18.55 26.17 10.76
N LEU A 105 19.61 26.88 10.36
CA LEU A 105 20.91 26.29 10.09
C LEU A 105 21.58 25.74 11.36
N GLN A 106 21.57 26.50 12.46
CA GLN A 106 22.10 26.06 13.75
C GLN A 106 21.40 24.78 14.24
N ASN A 107 20.06 24.76 14.22
CA ASN A 107 19.29 23.59 14.64
C ASN A 107 19.56 22.37 13.76
N PHE A 108 19.69 22.57 12.44
CA PHE A 108 20.03 21.51 11.52
C PHE A 108 21.43 20.94 11.81
N ILE A 109 22.43 21.82 11.95
CA ILE A 109 23.83 21.46 12.23
C ILE A 109 23.95 20.75 13.58
N GLN A 110 23.27 21.24 14.61
CA GLN A 110 23.28 20.61 15.94
C GLN A 110 22.84 19.15 15.84
N LYS A 111 21.62 18.93 15.32
CA LYS A 111 20.99 17.60 15.30
C LYS A 111 21.66 16.61 14.36
N ASN A 112 22.17 17.09 13.22
CA ASN A 112 22.63 16.22 12.15
C ASN A 112 24.14 16.03 12.10
N PHE A 113 24.92 16.90 12.76
CA PHE A 113 26.38 16.84 12.72
C PHE A 113 27.01 16.88 14.10
N VAL A 114 26.67 17.88 14.93
CA VAL A 114 27.32 18.08 16.23
C VAL A 114 26.93 16.99 17.22
N ASP A 115 25.65 16.63 17.29
CA ASP A 115 25.17 15.52 18.14
C ASP A 115 25.75 14.17 17.70
N MET A 116 26.20 14.04 16.45
CA MET A 116 26.92 12.87 15.95
C MET A 116 28.43 12.90 16.28
N GLY A 117 28.93 13.96 16.92
CA GLY A 117 30.33 14.09 17.36
C GLY A 117 31.25 14.85 16.40
N MET A 118 30.73 15.52 15.37
CA MET A 118 31.54 16.35 14.46
C MET A 118 31.67 17.78 14.98
N CYS A 119 32.84 18.40 14.82
CA CYS A 119 32.94 19.86 14.92
C CYS A 119 32.44 20.46 13.60
N ALA A 120 31.61 21.50 13.69
CA ALA A 120 31.01 22.16 12.54
C ALA A 120 31.37 23.65 12.51
N ASP A 121 32.07 24.07 11.47
CA ASP A 121 32.37 25.46 11.15
C ASP A 121 31.45 25.87 10.00
N PHE A 122 30.63 26.91 10.15
CA PHE A 122 29.73 27.33 9.08
C PHE A 122 29.64 28.84 8.90
N ALA A 123 29.26 29.25 7.69
CA ALA A 123 29.05 30.64 7.32
C ALA A 123 27.90 30.78 6.32
N ILE A 124 27.08 31.82 6.50
CA ILE A 124 25.99 32.21 5.60
C ILE A 124 26.46 33.36 4.72
N HIS A 125 26.25 33.22 3.41
CA HIS A 125 26.59 34.21 2.39
C HIS A 125 25.35 34.63 1.62
N ASP A 126 25.28 35.92 1.29
CA ASP A 126 24.35 36.48 0.33
C ASP A 126 24.96 37.76 -0.29
N THR A 127 25.52 37.63 -1.49
CA THR A 127 26.29 38.72 -2.11
C THR A 127 25.42 39.73 -2.85
N ASP A 128 24.35 39.25 -3.49
CA ASP A 128 23.46 40.05 -4.35
C ASP A 128 22.00 40.07 -3.87
N GLY A 129 21.70 39.47 -2.71
CA GLY A 129 20.36 39.47 -2.12
C GLY A 129 19.40 38.48 -2.77
N HIS A 130 19.90 37.58 -3.64
CA HIS A 130 19.07 36.70 -4.46
C HIS A 130 19.37 35.22 -4.26
N ASN A 131 20.49 34.88 -3.63
CA ASN A 131 20.91 33.49 -3.45
C ASN A 131 21.58 33.29 -2.08
N PRO A 132 20.81 33.42 -0.98
CA PRO A 132 21.33 33.11 0.34
C PRO A 132 21.71 31.63 0.40
N HIS A 133 22.95 31.34 0.78
CA HIS A 133 23.47 29.99 0.88
C HIS A 133 24.44 29.87 2.06
N ALA A 134 24.60 28.66 2.57
CA ALA A 134 25.53 28.39 3.66
C ALA A 134 26.60 27.38 3.26
N HIS A 135 27.83 27.66 3.66
CA HIS A 135 28.93 26.68 3.68
C HIS A 135 29.02 26.09 5.08
N ILE A 136 29.09 24.76 5.19
CA ILE A 136 29.22 24.02 6.45
C ILE A 136 30.42 23.07 6.31
N LEU A 137 31.48 23.32 7.04
CA LEU A 137 32.71 22.55 7.03
C LEU A 137 32.77 21.67 8.30
N LEU A 138 32.84 20.36 8.09
CA LEU A 138 32.75 19.34 9.13
C LEU A 138 34.08 18.58 9.25
N THR A 139 34.47 18.29 10.48
CA THR A 139 35.58 17.37 10.77
C THR A 139 35.23 15.95 10.34
N VAL A 140 36.20 15.24 9.76
CA VAL A 140 36.02 13.86 9.28
C VAL A 140 36.67 12.80 10.18
N ARG A 141 37.18 13.21 11.34
CA ARG A 141 37.71 12.33 12.38
C ARG A 141 36.79 12.35 13.59
N PRO A 142 36.39 11.18 14.12
CA PRO A 142 35.73 11.08 15.42
C PRO A 142 36.66 11.51 16.55
N LEU A 143 36.09 11.88 17.69
CA LEU A 143 36.81 12.25 18.90
C LEU A 143 36.66 11.18 19.98
N ASN A 144 37.71 10.98 20.76
CA ASN A 144 37.63 10.28 22.04
C ASN A 144 36.98 11.17 23.09
N GLU A 145 36.53 10.58 24.20
CA GLU A 145 35.92 11.32 25.32
C GLU A 145 36.86 12.38 25.92
N ASN A 146 38.18 12.18 25.83
CA ASN A 146 39.20 13.13 26.27
C ASN A 146 39.53 14.24 25.25
N GLY A 147 38.79 14.31 24.14
CA GLY A 147 38.96 15.32 23.09
C GLY A 147 40.14 15.10 22.14
N THR A 148 40.74 13.91 22.13
CA THR A 148 41.76 13.53 21.15
C THR A 148 41.15 12.88 19.90
N TRP A 149 41.81 13.02 18.74
CA TRP A 149 41.35 12.43 17.49
C TRP A 149 41.42 10.90 17.49
N GLN A 150 40.35 10.26 17.04
CA GLN A 150 40.35 8.85 16.66
C GLN A 150 40.99 8.65 15.27
N TYR A 151 41.30 7.39 14.96
CA TYR A 151 41.67 6.98 13.61
C TYR A 151 40.42 6.92 12.72
N LYS A 152 40.50 7.44 11.48
CA LYS A 152 39.47 7.21 10.44
C LYS A 152 39.47 5.76 9.96
N THR A 153 40.65 5.16 10.01
CA THR A 153 40.94 3.84 9.49
C THR A 153 42.10 3.27 10.29
N GLU A 154 41.95 2.02 10.74
CA GLU A 154 42.99 1.29 11.45
C GLU A 154 43.61 0.24 10.56
N LYS A 155 44.90 -0.05 10.78
CA LYS A 155 45.57 -1.12 10.05
C LYS A 155 45.00 -2.47 10.50
N GLU A 156 44.51 -3.24 9.54
CA GLU A 156 43.96 -4.58 9.75
C GLU A 156 44.94 -5.63 9.22
N TYR A 157 45.47 -6.44 10.13
CA TYR A 157 46.44 -7.49 9.83
C TYR A 157 45.72 -8.78 9.45
N LEU A 158 46.11 -9.37 8.32
CA LEU A 158 45.57 -10.64 7.86
C LEU A 158 46.34 -11.78 8.55
N CYS A 159 45.66 -12.45 9.48
CA CYS A 159 46.21 -13.51 10.32
C CYS A 159 45.62 -14.86 9.89
N ILE A 160 46.36 -15.94 10.14
CA ILE A 160 45.91 -17.31 9.85
C ILE A 160 45.88 -18.17 11.11
N LYS A 161 44.87 -19.02 11.20
CA LYS A 161 44.75 -20.12 12.16
C LYS A 161 44.03 -21.27 11.46
N ASP A 162 44.53 -22.51 11.59
CA ASP A 162 43.90 -23.72 11.06
C ASP A 162 43.50 -23.67 9.57
N GLY A 163 44.25 -22.89 8.76
CA GLY A 163 44.00 -22.70 7.33
C GLY A 163 43.02 -21.58 6.97
N GLU A 164 42.37 -20.94 7.95
CA GLU A 164 41.48 -19.80 7.74
C GLU A 164 42.22 -18.46 7.86
N GLU A 165 41.89 -17.47 7.01
CA GLU A 165 42.44 -16.11 7.06
C GLU A 165 41.40 -15.12 7.63
N LYS A 166 41.78 -14.36 8.66
CA LYS A 166 40.93 -13.33 9.27
C LYS A 166 41.70 -12.05 9.60
N GLY A 167 41.02 -10.91 9.45
CA GLY A 167 41.56 -9.59 9.74
C GLY A 167 41.42 -9.19 11.21
N PHE A 168 42.48 -8.64 11.79
CA PHE A 168 42.48 -8.10 13.17
C PHE A 168 43.16 -6.73 13.23
N THR A 169 42.60 -5.80 14.00
CA THR A 169 43.29 -4.55 14.34
C THR A 169 44.47 -4.81 15.28
N ALA A 170 45.28 -3.78 15.55
CA ALA A 170 46.41 -3.91 16.47
C ALA A 170 45.98 -4.25 17.91
N SER A 171 44.85 -3.71 18.37
CA SER A 171 44.28 -3.99 19.68
C SER A 171 43.72 -5.42 19.76
N GLU A 172 42.89 -5.81 18.78
CA GLU A 172 42.27 -7.14 18.70
C GLU A 172 43.30 -8.26 18.60
N PHE A 173 44.40 -8.02 17.88
CA PHE A 173 45.42 -9.04 17.67
C PHE A 173 46.04 -9.54 18.98
N LYS A 174 46.07 -8.74 20.04
CA LYS A 174 46.62 -9.17 21.34
C LYS A 174 45.87 -10.36 21.92
N ASP A 175 44.55 -10.40 21.74
CA ASP A 175 43.71 -11.47 22.22
C ASP A 175 43.62 -12.60 21.19
N ALA A 176 43.49 -12.27 19.91
CA ALA A 176 43.53 -13.25 18.82
C ALA A 176 44.83 -14.08 18.85
N GLN A 177 45.96 -13.48 19.21
CA GLN A 177 47.24 -14.18 19.35
C GLN A 177 47.19 -15.24 20.46
N LYS A 178 46.51 -14.97 21.58
CA LYS A 178 46.33 -15.97 22.66
C LYS A 178 45.47 -17.14 22.21
N GLU A 179 44.55 -16.89 21.27
CA GLU A 179 43.71 -17.91 20.64
C GLU A 179 44.41 -18.67 19.50
N GLY A 180 45.69 -18.39 19.23
CA GLY A 180 46.49 -19.10 18.22
C GLY A 180 46.49 -18.47 16.83
N TRP A 181 45.98 -17.25 16.66
CA TRP A 181 46.08 -16.54 15.38
C TRP A 181 47.47 -15.96 15.15
N GLU A 182 48.05 -16.22 13.98
CA GLU A 182 49.38 -15.73 13.61
C GLU A 182 49.32 -14.73 12.45
N LYS A 183 50.03 -13.61 12.58
CA LYS A 183 50.25 -12.68 11.46
C LYS A 183 51.05 -13.34 10.35
N GLN A 184 50.72 -13.00 9.11
CA GLN A 184 51.50 -13.45 7.96
C GLN A 184 52.62 -12.46 7.61
N TYR A 185 53.79 -12.97 7.22
CA TYR A 185 54.92 -12.16 6.72
C TYR A 185 55.39 -12.69 5.38
N ARG A 186 56.18 -11.90 4.65
CA ARG A 186 56.80 -12.35 3.39
C ARG A 186 58.04 -13.18 3.70
N TYR A 187 58.09 -14.37 3.11
CA TYR A 187 59.21 -15.32 3.17
C TYR A 187 59.71 -15.66 1.76
N LYS A 188 60.99 -16.06 1.68
CA LYS A 188 61.62 -16.51 0.43
C LYS A 188 61.51 -18.03 0.29
N ALA A 189 60.72 -18.49 -0.68
CA ALA A 189 60.58 -19.89 -1.06
C ALA A 189 61.26 -20.12 -2.42
N GLY A 190 62.57 -20.37 -2.40
CA GLY A 190 63.39 -20.44 -3.61
C GLY A 190 63.42 -19.11 -4.37
N LYS A 191 62.87 -19.08 -5.60
CA LYS A 191 62.73 -17.86 -6.43
C LYS A 191 61.42 -17.10 -6.18
N LYS A 192 60.46 -17.66 -5.43
CA LYS A 192 59.14 -17.05 -5.18
C LYS A 192 59.08 -16.38 -3.81
N LYS A 193 58.25 -15.34 -3.69
CA LYS A 193 57.92 -14.68 -2.42
C LYS A 193 56.52 -15.10 -2.02
N VAL A 194 56.36 -15.63 -0.81
CA VAL A 194 55.08 -16.14 -0.30
C VAL A 194 54.76 -15.53 1.05
N TYR A 195 53.46 -15.37 1.36
CA TYR A 195 53.01 -15.01 2.70
C TYR A 195 52.77 -16.28 3.51
N LEU A 196 53.36 -16.36 4.70
CA LEU A 196 53.20 -17.49 5.63
C LEU A 196 53.17 -16.97 7.07
N THR A 197 52.62 -17.77 7.98
CA THR A 197 52.79 -17.55 9.42
C THR A 197 54.22 -17.91 9.86
N PRO A 198 54.73 -17.34 10.96
CA PRO A 198 56.00 -17.74 11.54
C PRO A 198 56.15 -19.25 11.74
N SER A 199 55.15 -19.92 12.32
CA SER A 199 55.20 -21.38 12.53
C SER A 199 55.31 -22.15 11.20
N ALA A 200 54.48 -21.82 10.21
CA ALA A 200 54.49 -22.49 8.90
C ALA A 200 55.76 -22.23 8.09
N ALA A 201 56.40 -21.07 8.29
CA ALA A 201 57.68 -20.76 7.67
C ALA A 201 58.84 -21.49 8.34
N GLN A 202 58.79 -21.65 9.67
CA GLN A 202 59.79 -22.38 10.44
C GLN A 202 59.82 -23.87 10.06
N GLU A 203 58.67 -24.52 9.91
CA GLU A 203 58.58 -25.90 9.43
C GLU A 203 59.23 -26.11 8.06
N LYS A 204 59.21 -25.09 7.20
CA LYS A 204 59.76 -25.12 5.84
C LYS A 204 61.20 -24.60 5.74
N GLY A 205 61.78 -24.11 6.85
CA GLY A 205 63.11 -23.51 6.88
C GLY A 205 63.23 -22.23 6.04
N TYR A 206 62.15 -21.45 5.89
CA TYR A 206 62.16 -20.24 5.07
C TYR A 206 62.56 -19.00 5.87
N GLU A 207 63.39 -18.15 5.25
CA GLU A 207 63.84 -16.89 5.85
C GLU A 207 62.85 -15.75 5.58
N ARG A 208 62.55 -14.96 6.63
CA ARG A 208 61.69 -13.78 6.56
C ARG A 208 62.43 -12.65 5.84
N ILE A 209 61.82 -12.11 4.79
CA ILE A 209 62.41 -11.02 3.98
C ILE A 209 61.81 -9.65 4.28
N ASP A 210 60.69 -9.60 4.98
CA ASP A 210 60.01 -8.35 5.34
C ASP A 210 59.48 -8.43 6.78
N LYS A 211 59.74 -7.38 7.56
CA LYS A 211 59.25 -7.25 8.95
C LYS A 211 57.81 -6.76 9.02
N HIS A 212 57.24 -6.28 7.90
CA HIS A 212 55.89 -5.77 7.84
C HIS A 212 54.91 -6.92 7.54
N PRO A 213 53.96 -7.18 8.44
CA PRO A 213 52.98 -8.24 8.22
C PRO A 213 52.01 -7.87 7.09
N LYS A 214 51.43 -8.90 6.47
CA LYS A 214 50.32 -8.77 5.51
C LYS A 214 49.17 -8.03 6.18
N SER A 215 48.65 -7.02 5.50
CA SER A 215 47.48 -6.25 5.93
C SER A 215 46.56 -6.02 4.75
N THR A 216 45.31 -5.66 5.03
CA THR A 216 44.39 -5.20 3.97
C THR A 216 44.92 -3.91 3.33
N ARG A 217 44.53 -3.68 2.06
CA ARG A 217 44.99 -2.53 1.28
C ARG A 217 44.53 -1.20 1.87
N TYR A 218 43.31 -1.15 2.38
CA TYR A 218 42.68 0.07 2.87
C TYR A 218 42.48 0.09 4.39
N GLY A 219 42.88 -0.96 5.13
CA GLY A 219 42.59 -1.07 6.55
C GLY A 219 41.10 -1.26 6.84
N ARG A 220 40.74 -1.26 8.12
CA ARG A 220 39.35 -1.29 8.60
C ARG A 220 38.91 0.14 8.90
N GLN A 221 37.79 0.58 8.34
CA GLN A 221 37.26 1.91 8.64
C GLN A 221 36.74 1.96 10.08
N ASN A 222 36.88 3.13 10.71
CA ASN A 222 36.23 3.39 11.98
C ASN A 222 34.71 3.45 11.73
N PRO A 223 33.87 2.71 12.48
CA PRO A 223 32.42 2.64 12.23
C PRO A 223 31.72 4.00 12.20
N ILE A 224 32.14 4.93 13.05
CA ILE A 224 31.60 6.30 13.08
C ILE A 224 31.98 7.03 11.79
N SER A 225 33.25 6.92 11.38
CA SER A 225 33.71 7.52 10.13
C SER A 225 33.01 6.88 8.92
N GLU A 226 32.84 5.57 8.91
CA GLU A 226 32.16 4.84 7.84
C GLU A 226 30.71 5.33 7.70
N GLN A 227 29.96 5.41 8.81
CA GLN A 227 28.61 5.95 8.82
C GLN A 227 28.55 7.38 8.25
N TRP A 228 29.42 8.29 8.71
CA TRP A 228 29.45 9.67 8.19
C TRP A 228 29.76 9.75 6.68
N ASN A 229 30.36 8.69 6.12
CA ASN A 229 30.75 8.63 4.72
C ASN A 229 29.82 7.79 3.84
N SER A 230 28.77 7.18 4.40
CA SER A 230 27.85 6.30 3.67
C SER A 230 26.87 7.08 2.78
N GLU A 231 26.36 6.43 1.74
CA GLU A 231 25.35 7.00 0.85
C GLU A 231 24.00 7.15 1.56
N GLU A 232 23.65 6.18 2.41
CA GLU A 232 22.43 6.19 3.23
C GLU A 232 22.41 7.40 4.17
N GLN A 233 23.53 7.67 4.84
CA GLN A 233 23.65 8.82 5.73
C GLN A 233 23.54 10.15 4.96
N LEU A 234 24.09 10.22 3.74
CA LEU A 234 23.92 11.39 2.88
C LEU A 234 22.45 11.59 2.47
N CYS A 235 21.74 10.52 2.09
CA CYS A 235 20.31 10.58 1.79
C CYS A 235 19.51 11.06 3.00
N LEU A 236 19.83 10.56 4.21
CA LEU A 236 19.20 11.00 5.45
C LEU A 236 19.42 12.50 5.71
N TRP A 237 20.66 12.98 5.59
CA TRP A 237 20.94 14.42 5.77
C TRP A 237 20.23 15.30 4.75
N ARG A 238 20.07 14.81 3.51
CA ARG A 238 19.29 15.51 2.47
C ARG A 238 17.81 15.60 2.81
N ALA A 239 17.21 14.50 3.27
CA ALA A 239 15.84 14.48 3.74
C ALA A 239 15.64 15.42 4.94
N ASN A 240 16.50 15.31 5.95
CA ASN A 240 16.45 16.14 7.15
C ASN A 240 16.61 17.64 6.84
N TRP A 241 17.38 18.00 5.79
CA TRP A 241 17.49 19.38 5.36
C TRP A 241 16.16 19.89 4.78
N ALA A 242 15.53 19.13 3.88
CA ALA A 242 14.22 19.47 3.34
C ALA A 242 13.17 19.61 4.45
N ASP A 243 13.14 18.67 5.40
CA ASP A 243 12.19 18.68 6.52
C ASP A 243 12.41 19.89 7.44
N ALA A 244 13.66 20.22 7.76
CA ALA A 244 14.00 21.37 8.58
C ALA A 244 13.56 22.69 7.91
N VAL A 245 13.83 22.84 6.61
CA VAL A 245 13.42 24.02 5.83
C VAL A 245 11.90 24.11 5.77
N ASN A 246 11.20 23.03 5.40
CA ASN A 246 9.74 23.01 5.30
C ASN A 246 9.07 23.34 6.63
N LYS A 247 9.61 22.81 7.74
CA LYS A 247 9.14 23.15 9.08
C LYS A 247 9.31 24.64 9.38
N MET A 248 10.45 25.22 9.04
CA MET A 248 10.71 26.65 9.27
C MET A 248 9.82 27.55 8.40
N LEU A 249 9.59 27.18 7.14
CA LEU A 249 8.66 27.87 6.23
C LEU A 249 7.23 27.85 6.80
N ALA A 250 6.77 26.69 7.28
CA ALA A 250 5.44 26.55 7.89
C ALA A 250 5.30 27.35 9.19
N LEU A 251 6.32 27.37 10.05
CA LEU A 251 6.32 28.18 11.28
C LEU A 251 6.20 29.69 11.00
N ASN A 252 6.75 30.14 9.87
CA ASN A 252 6.65 31.52 9.39
C ASN A 252 5.43 31.77 8.49
N GLN A 253 4.49 30.82 8.40
CA GLN A 253 3.27 30.91 7.60
C GLN A 253 3.53 31.15 6.10
N ILE A 254 4.67 30.69 5.59
CA ILE A 254 5.03 30.81 4.18
C ILE A 254 4.53 29.58 3.44
N ASN A 255 3.65 29.79 2.46
CA ASN A 255 3.11 28.72 1.61
C ASN A 255 4.12 28.31 0.51
N ALA A 256 5.21 27.69 0.92
CA ALA A 256 6.22 27.10 0.05
C ALA A 256 6.76 25.81 0.68
N ALA A 257 7.17 24.87 -0.16
CA ALA A 257 7.80 23.63 0.28
C ALA A 257 8.90 23.22 -0.71
N ILE A 258 9.90 22.52 -0.18
CA ILE A 258 11.00 21.94 -0.94
C ILE A 258 11.04 20.43 -0.74
N ASP A 259 11.53 19.69 -1.74
CA ASP A 259 11.70 18.24 -1.66
C ASP A 259 13.13 17.88 -2.11
N HIS A 260 13.77 16.97 -1.38
CA HIS A 260 15.14 16.54 -1.65
C HIS A 260 15.24 15.53 -2.80
N ARG A 261 14.11 14.87 -3.15
CA ARG A 261 13.98 13.84 -4.18
C ARG A 261 13.90 14.47 -5.56
N SER A 262 14.36 13.73 -6.57
CA SER A 262 14.18 14.13 -7.97
C SER A 262 12.69 14.11 -8.37
N PHE A 263 12.32 14.83 -9.43
CA PHE A 263 10.96 14.80 -9.99
C PHE A 263 10.51 13.36 -10.31
N ALA A 264 11.40 12.54 -10.86
CA ALA A 264 11.12 11.13 -11.12
C ALA A 264 10.77 10.35 -9.84
N ALA A 265 11.52 10.53 -8.75
CA ALA A 265 11.25 9.89 -7.47
C ALA A 265 9.98 10.42 -6.77
N GLN A 266 9.51 11.61 -7.15
CA GLN A 266 8.23 12.18 -6.71
C GLN A 266 7.04 11.76 -7.60
N GLY A 267 7.28 11.06 -8.72
CA GLY A 267 6.24 10.76 -9.72
C GLY A 267 5.80 12.00 -10.53
N ILE A 268 6.58 13.07 -10.51
CA ILE A 268 6.32 14.29 -11.26
C ILE A 268 6.80 14.07 -12.70
N THR A 269 5.88 14.17 -13.65
CA THR A 269 6.14 13.97 -15.09
C THR A 269 6.74 15.20 -15.77
N GLU A 270 6.81 16.33 -15.07
CA GLU A 270 7.44 17.56 -15.57
C GLU A 270 8.95 17.40 -15.71
N GLN A 271 9.54 18.14 -16.64
CA GLN A 271 10.99 18.17 -16.84
C GLN A 271 11.63 19.18 -15.87
N PRO A 272 12.71 18.80 -15.15
CA PRO A 272 13.44 19.74 -14.30
C PRO A 272 14.28 20.70 -15.14
N THR A 273 14.43 21.94 -14.66
CA THR A 273 15.36 22.92 -15.26
C THR A 273 16.82 22.58 -14.92
N ILE A 274 17.74 22.98 -15.80
CA ILE A 274 19.19 22.85 -15.59
C ILE A 274 19.78 24.10 -14.93
N HIS A 275 20.91 23.94 -14.23
CA HIS A 275 21.62 25.06 -13.61
C HIS A 275 22.32 25.94 -14.67
N GLU A 276 21.87 27.19 -14.80
CA GLU A 276 22.35 28.14 -15.81
C GLU A 276 23.80 28.57 -15.56
N GLY A 277 24.11 28.95 -14.31
CA GLY A 277 25.42 29.47 -13.90
C GLY A 277 25.63 30.95 -14.25
N TYR A 278 26.53 31.60 -13.51
CA TYR A 278 26.78 33.05 -13.60
C TYR A 278 27.18 33.54 -15.00
N ILE A 279 27.97 32.74 -15.74
CA ILE A 279 28.40 33.09 -17.10
C ILE A 279 27.20 33.21 -18.04
N ALA A 280 26.29 32.22 -18.02
CA ALA A 280 25.10 32.22 -18.87
C ALA A 280 24.18 33.41 -18.54
N GLN A 281 23.99 33.71 -17.24
CA GLN A 281 23.18 34.86 -16.81
C GLN A 281 23.80 36.20 -17.23
N ASN A 282 25.12 36.35 -17.13
CA ASN A 282 25.80 37.56 -17.58
C ASN A 282 25.78 37.74 -19.09
N MET A 283 25.78 36.66 -19.87
CA MET A 283 25.57 36.74 -21.32
C MET A 283 24.19 37.28 -21.66
N GLU A 284 23.14 36.77 -21.00
CA GLU A 284 21.75 37.25 -21.18
C GLU A 284 21.60 38.74 -20.77
N LYS A 285 22.24 39.17 -19.67
CA LYS A 285 22.27 40.60 -19.28
C LYS A 285 22.89 41.51 -20.34
N LYS A 286 23.75 40.97 -21.20
CA LYS A 286 24.36 41.67 -22.34
C LYS A 286 23.57 41.50 -23.64
N GLY A 287 22.37 40.91 -23.58
CA GLY A 287 21.50 40.68 -24.73
C GLY A 287 21.87 39.48 -25.60
N MET A 288 22.78 38.60 -25.15
CA MET A 288 23.16 37.38 -25.86
C MET A 288 22.38 36.19 -25.34
N ILE A 289 21.90 35.32 -26.24
CA ILE A 289 21.19 34.10 -25.85
C ILE A 289 22.19 33.04 -25.39
N ALA A 290 22.03 32.55 -24.17
CA ALA A 290 22.82 31.44 -23.66
C ALA A 290 22.08 30.11 -23.84
N ASP A 291 22.75 29.09 -24.37
CA ASP A 291 22.16 27.76 -24.64
C ASP A 291 21.42 27.18 -23.44
N ARG A 292 21.97 27.34 -22.23
CA ARG A 292 21.36 26.82 -20.99
C ARG A 292 20.06 27.56 -20.61
N CYS A 293 20.02 28.87 -20.85
CA CYS A 293 18.84 29.68 -20.60
C CYS A 293 17.73 29.34 -21.61
N GLU A 294 18.10 29.06 -22.86
CA GLU A 294 17.16 28.61 -23.90
C GLU A 294 16.56 27.23 -23.58
N ILE A 295 17.38 26.27 -23.13
CA ILE A 295 16.90 24.97 -22.66
C ILE A 295 15.87 25.14 -21.53
N ASN A 296 16.14 26.00 -20.55
CA ASN A 296 15.20 26.26 -19.46
C ASN A 296 13.92 26.95 -19.93
N ARG A 297 13.99 27.87 -20.91
CA ARG A 297 12.78 28.46 -21.54
C ARG A 297 11.92 27.38 -22.17
N ARG A 298 12.52 26.46 -22.93
CA ARG A 298 11.82 25.34 -23.56
C ARG A 298 11.19 24.39 -22.54
N VAL A 299 11.94 23.99 -21.51
CA VAL A 299 11.45 23.14 -20.41
C VAL A 299 10.23 23.78 -19.73
N ARG A 300 10.27 25.08 -19.45
CA ARG A 300 9.12 25.80 -18.86
C ARG A 300 7.91 25.83 -19.80
N ALA A 301 8.11 26.02 -21.10
CA ALA A 301 7.04 25.99 -22.09
C ALA A 301 6.40 24.60 -22.21
N ASP A 302 7.21 23.54 -22.29
CA ASP A 302 6.74 22.16 -22.37
C ASP A 302 5.95 21.76 -21.11
N ASN A 303 6.45 22.10 -19.91
CA ASN A 303 5.75 21.84 -18.66
C ASN A 303 4.41 22.59 -18.57
N ARG A 304 4.33 23.81 -19.13
CA ARG A 304 3.07 24.56 -19.19
C ARG A 304 2.04 23.83 -20.07
N ILE A 305 2.43 23.39 -21.27
CA ILE A 305 1.56 22.63 -22.17
C ILE A 305 1.08 21.34 -21.51
N LEU A 306 1.98 20.62 -20.81
CA LEU A 306 1.63 19.39 -20.12
C LEU A 306 0.54 19.60 -19.05
N ARG A 307 0.61 20.71 -18.28
CA ARG A 307 -0.41 21.06 -17.28
C ARG A 307 -1.76 21.40 -17.93
N GLU A 308 -1.74 22.14 -19.04
CA GLU A 308 -2.94 22.47 -19.80
C GLU A 308 -3.61 21.20 -20.34
N LEU A 309 -2.84 20.29 -20.95
CA LEU A 309 -3.33 19.00 -21.45
C LEU A 309 -3.93 18.12 -20.34
N LYS A 310 -3.25 17.98 -19.19
CA LYS A 310 -3.79 17.21 -18.05
C LYS A 310 -5.14 17.76 -17.58
N THR A 311 -5.27 19.08 -17.55
CA THR A 311 -6.51 19.74 -17.16
C THR A 311 -7.64 19.48 -18.17
N GLN A 312 -7.33 19.54 -19.47
CA GLN A 312 -8.29 19.22 -20.53
C GLN A 312 -8.73 17.76 -20.49
N ILE A 313 -7.80 16.82 -20.34
CA ILE A 313 -8.11 15.38 -20.20
C ILE A 313 -9.04 15.15 -19.01
N LYS A 314 -8.76 15.74 -17.84
CA LYS A 314 -9.63 15.61 -16.66
C LYS A 314 -11.06 16.10 -16.94
N LYS A 315 -11.20 17.23 -17.65
CA LYS A 315 -12.52 17.74 -18.06
C LYS A 315 -13.23 16.80 -19.03
N LEU A 316 -12.51 16.20 -19.98
CA LEU A 316 -13.05 15.25 -20.94
C LEU A 316 -13.52 13.95 -20.26
N VAL A 317 -12.74 13.39 -19.33
CA VAL A 317 -13.14 12.20 -18.56
C VAL A 317 -14.45 12.47 -17.81
N GLN A 318 -14.54 13.60 -17.10
CA GLN A 318 -15.76 13.99 -16.41
C GLN A 318 -16.96 14.23 -17.34
N ALA A 319 -16.70 14.70 -18.57
CA ALA A 319 -17.76 14.90 -19.57
C ALA A 319 -18.26 13.57 -20.15
N VAL A 320 -17.38 12.59 -20.35
CA VAL A 320 -17.75 11.24 -20.80
C VAL A 320 -18.55 10.51 -19.74
N GLU A 321 -18.15 10.59 -18.47
CA GLU A 321 -18.90 10.00 -17.33
C GLU A 321 -20.32 10.55 -17.21
N LYS A 322 -20.54 11.81 -17.61
CA LYS A 322 -21.85 12.48 -17.58
C LYS A 322 -22.62 12.38 -18.90
N SER A 323 -22.13 11.60 -19.86
CA SER A 323 -22.79 11.46 -21.15
C SER A 323 -24.05 10.61 -21.04
N ILE A 324 -25.07 10.96 -21.81
CA ILE A 324 -26.37 10.27 -21.82
C ILE A 324 -26.26 8.76 -22.08
N PRO A 325 -25.40 8.26 -23.01
CA PRO A 325 -25.24 6.82 -23.21
C PRO A 325 -24.74 6.08 -21.97
N VAL A 326 -23.77 6.65 -21.23
CA VAL A 326 -23.23 6.04 -20.01
C VAL A 326 -24.27 6.01 -18.89
N ILE A 327 -25.05 7.09 -18.75
CA ILE A 327 -26.16 7.15 -17.78
C ILE A 327 -27.24 6.12 -18.16
N ALA A 328 -27.58 5.98 -19.44
CA ALA A 328 -28.54 5.00 -19.93
C ALA A 328 -28.08 3.56 -19.63
N GLU A 329 -26.83 3.22 -19.93
CA GLU A 329 -26.25 1.90 -19.64
C GLU A 329 -26.24 1.61 -18.13
N THR A 330 -25.91 2.60 -17.31
CA THR A 330 -25.90 2.47 -15.85
C THR A 330 -27.31 2.22 -15.31
N LEU A 331 -28.31 2.96 -15.79
CA LEU A 331 -29.72 2.76 -15.39
C LEU A 331 -30.24 1.38 -15.78
N GLU A 332 -29.98 0.90 -17.00
CA GLU A 332 -30.41 -0.44 -17.41
C GLU A 332 -29.65 -1.56 -16.66
N ALA A 333 -28.40 -1.33 -16.28
CA ALA A 333 -27.65 -2.27 -15.43
C ALA A 333 -28.25 -2.36 -14.02
N ILE A 334 -28.54 -1.22 -13.38
CA ILE A 334 -29.18 -1.17 -12.05
C ILE A 334 -30.57 -1.81 -12.13
N ARG A 335 -31.39 -1.44 -13.12
CA ARG A 335 -32.72 -2.02 -13.32
C ARG A 335 -32.67 -3.54 -13.47
N ASN A 336 -31.75 -4.07 -14.26
CA ASN A 336 -31.58 -5.52 -14.39
C ASN A 336 -31.20 -6.20 -13.07
N HIS A 337 -30.30 -5.59 -12.29
CA HIS A 337 -29.91 -6.11 -10.99
C HIS A 337 -31.09 -6.13 -10.01
N MET A 338 -31.91 -5.08 -10.02
CA MET A 338 -33.15 -5.03 -9.25
C MET A 338 -34.12 -6.14 -9.67
N ILE A 339 -34.33 -6.36 -10.97
CA ILE A 339 -35.24 -7.42 -11.46
C ILE A 339 -34.72 -8.80 -11.06
N PHE A 340 -33.41 -9.01 -11.16
CA PHE A 340 -32.79 -10.26 -10.72
C PHE A 340 -32.99 -10.50 -9.21
N THR A 341 -32.81 -9.45 -8.40
CA THR A 341 -33.01 -9.48 -6.94
C THR A 341 -34.47 -9.75 -6.59
N GLN A 342 -35.41 -9.07 -7.26
CA GLN A 342 -36.85 -9.27 -7.06
C GLN A 342 -37.30 -10.66 -7.50
N TYR A 343 -36.76 -11.17 -8.61
CA TYR A 343 -37.00 -12.55 -9.03
C TYR A 343 -36.52 -13.57 -7.99
N HIS A 344 -35.36 -13.34 -7.39
CA HIS A 344 -34.85 -14.16 -6.29
C HIS A 344 -35.80 -14.18 -5.08
N LEU A 345 -36.35 -13.01 -4.70
CA LEU A 345 -37.34 -12.91 -3.63
C LEU A 345 -38.59 -13.74 -3.93
N LEU A 346 -39.17 -13.58 -5.12
CA LEU A 346 -40.34 -14.36 -5.55
C LEU A 346 -40.05 -15.88 -5.55
N HIS A 347 -38.84 -16.26 -5.98
CA HIS A 347 -38.43 -17.66 -5.97
C HIS A 347 -38.28 -18.21 -4.54
N ASN A 348 -37.73 -17.42 -3.62
CA ASN A 348 -37.63 -17.78 -2.22
C ASN A 348 -39.02 -17.92 -1.58
N GLU A 349 -39.95 -17.02 -1.89
CA GLU A 349 -41.34 -17.12 -1.42
C GLU A 349 -41.99 -18.44 -1.88
N MET A 350 -41.86 -18.79 -3.15
CA MET A 350 -42.34 -20.07 -3.68
C MET A 350 -41.72 -21.27 -2.94
N GLN A 351 -40.41 -21.25 -2.69
CA GLN A 351 -39.74 -22.33 -1.95
C GLN A 351 -40.24 -22.43 -0.51
N LYS A 352 -40.46 -21.29 0.16
CA LYS A 352 -41.04 -21.25 1.50
C LYS A 352 -42.42 -21.85 1.51
N GLU A 353 -43.30 -21.50 0.57
CA GLU A 353 -44.65 -22.07 0.49
C GLU A 353 -44.63 -23.60 0.39
N VAL A 354 -43.81 -24.15 -0.53
CA VAL A 354 -43.68 -25.61 -0.69
C VAL A 354 -43.16 -26.28 0.59
N ILE A 355 -42.17 -25.68 1.26
CA ILE A 355 -41.64 -26.21 2.53
C ILE A 355 -42.71 -26.15 3.63
N HIS A 356 -43.42 -25.03 3.76
CA HIS A 356 -44.47 -24.87 4.77
C HIS A 356 -45.59 -25.89 4.59
N ASP A 357 -46.08 -26.08 3.37
CA ASP A 357 -47.12 -27.07 3.05
C ASP A 357 -46.67 -28.50 3.42
N TRP A 358 -45.44 -28.85 3.04
CA TRP A 358 -44.85 -30.15 3.36
C TRP A 358 -44.71 -30.33 4.89
N MET A 359 -44.19 -29.31 5.60
CA MET A 359 -44.01 -29.36 7.05
C MET A 359 -45.35 -29.43 7.79
N GLN A 360 -46.37 -28.69 7.33
CA GLN A 360 -47.71 -28.70 7.92
C GLN A 360 -48.35 -30.09 7.83
N HIS A 361 -48.12 -30.81 6.74
CA HIS A 361 -48.58 -32.19 6.57
C HIS A 361 -47.95 -33.15 7.59
N PHE A 362 -46.62 -33.11 7.77
CA PHE A 362 -45.90 -34.11 8.58
C PHE A 362 -45.81 -33.79 10.08
N ARG A 363 -45.90 -32.51 10.47
CA ARG A 363 -45.83 -32.07 11.87
C ARG A 363 -46.76 -32.85 12.83
N PRO A 364 -48.07 -33.03 12.56
CA PRO A 364 -48.94 -33.77 13.47
C PRO A 364 -48.58 -35.26 13.56
N ILE A 365 -48.06 -35.85 12.48
CA ILE A 365 -47.69 -37.28 12.42
C ILE A 365 -46.45 -37.54 13.28
N LEU A 366 -45.39 -36.72 13.09
CA LEU A 366 -44.14 -36.83 13.85
C LEU A 366 -44.38 -36.62 15.36
N ASN A 367 -45.15 -35.61 15.74
CA ASN A 367 -45.48 -35.34 17.15
C ASN A 367 -46.22 -36.51 17.82
N LYS A 368 -47.18 -37.12 17.11
CA LYS A 368 -47.90 -38.30 17.59
C LYS A 368 -46.97 -39.50 17.69
N TYR A 369 -46.11 -39.71 16.70
CA TYR A 369 -45.17 -40.84 16.65
C TYR A 369 -44.20 -40.80 17.84
N ASP A 370 -43.60 -39.65 18.11
CA ASP A 370 -42.70 -39.48 19.26
C ASP A 370 -43.40 -39.68 20.60
N THR A 371 -44.65 -39.21 20.70
CA THR A 371 -45.48 -39.43 21.90
C THR A 371 -45.75 -40.91 22.12
N ILE A 372 -46.17 -41.65 21.09
CA ILE A 372 -46.41 -43.09 21.16
C ILE A 372 -45.12 -43.85 21.46
N LYS A 373 -44.00 -43.49 20.82
CA LYS A 373 -42.69 -44.09 21.07
C LYS A 373 -42.25 -43.92 22.53
N LYS A 374 -42.47 -42.75 23.13
CA LYS A 374 -42.21 -42.49 24.57
C LYS A 374 -43.12 -43.35 25.46
N LYS A 375 -44.43 -43.40 25.18
CA LYS A 375 -45.39 -44.23 25.92
C LYS A 375 -45.05 -45.73 25.84
N LEU A 376 -44.73 -46.22 24.65
CA LEU A 376 -44.33 -47.61 24.41
C LEU A 376 -43.07 -47.97 25.21
N LYS A 377 -42.05 -47.11 25.22
CA LYS A 377 -40.83 -47.30 26.02
C LYS A 377 -41.14 -47.37 27.52
N ALA A 378 -42.01 -46.49 28.02
CA ALA A 378 -42.43 -46.49 29.42
C ALA A 378 -43.16 -47.81 29.78
N LYS A 379 -44.13 -48.23 28.95
CA LYS A 379 -44.90 -49.47 29.17
C LYS A 379 -44.04 -50.74 29.08
N VAL A 380 -43.08 -50.78 28.15
CA VAL A 380 -42.10 -51.87 28.07
C VAL A 380 -41.23 -51.93 29.33
N THR A 381 -40.92 -50.79 29.95
CA THR A 381 -40.16 -50.72 31.20
C THR A 381 -41.02 -51.19 32.38
N GLU A 382 -42.27 -50.73 32.47
CA GLU A 382 -43.27 -51.19 33.46
C GLU A 382 -43.43 -52.73 33.41
N LYS A 383 -43.55 -53.31 32.21
CA LYS A 383 -43.61 -54.77 32.03
C LYS A 383 -42.36 -55.49 32.55
N LYS A 384 -41.16 -54.92 32.37
CA LYS A 384 -39.91 -55.49 32.90
C LYS A 384 -39.90 -55.45 34.43
N GLU A 385 -40.32 -54.33 35.02
CA GLU A 385 -40.41 -54.15 36.47
C GLU A 385 -41.42 -55.13 37.10
N LEU A 386 -42.61 -55.27 36.52
CA LEU A 386 -43.62 -56.24 36.96
C LEU A 386 -43.12 -57.69 36.87
N ASN A 387 -42.36 -58.05 35.83
CA ASN A 387 -41.74 -59.39 35.74
C ASN A 387 -40.67 -59.62 36.82
N VAL A 388 -39.87 -58.60 37.17
CA VAL A 388 -38.91 -58.66 38.27
C VAL A 388 -39.62 -58.77 39.63
N GLN A 389 -40.74 -58.06 39.83
CA GLN A 389 -41.55 -58.20 41.03
C GLN A 389 -42.15 -59.60 41.15
N LYS A 390 -42.64 -60.15 40.02
CA LYS A 390 -43.17 -61.52 39.95
C LYS A 390 -42.11 -62.57 40.28
N SER A 391 -40.87 -62.44 39.78
CA SER A 391 -39.79 -63.40 40.08
C SER A 391 -39.33 -63.36 41.54
N LYS A 392 -39.49 -62.22 42.22
CA LYS A 392 -39.20 -62.05 43.65
C LYS A 392 -40.35 -62.48 44.57
N THR A 393 -41.54 -62.72 44.04
CA THR A 393 -42.73 -63.08 44.83
C THR A 393 -42.71 -64.58 45.15
N SER A 394 -42.82 -64.93 46.44
CA SER A 394 -42.83 -66.34 46.89
C SER A 394 -43.92 -67.16 46.20
N ILE A 395 -43.58 -68.40 45.81
CA ILE A 395 -44.50 -69.35 45.16
C ILE A 395 -45.70 -69.69 46.06
N LEU A 396 -45.56 -69.52 47.38
CA LEU A 396 -46.60 -69.77 48.38
C LEU A 396 -47.63 -68.63 48.50
N ASN A 397 -47.52 -67.53 47.72
CA ASN A 397 -48.48 -66.43 47.71
C ASN A 397 -49.31 -66.38 46.40
N PRO A 398 -50.32 -67.24 46.23
CA PRO A 398 -51.06 -67.38 44.96
C PRO A 398 -51.84 -66.12 44.58
N PHE A 399 -52.40 -65.39 45.55
CA PHE A 399 -53.18 -64.17 45.28
C PHE A 399 -52.32 -63.05 44.67
N GLN A 400 -51.08 -62.88 45.16
CA GLN A 400 -50.17 -61.87 44.62
C GLN A 400 -49.67 -62.25 43.20
N HIS A 401 -49.45 -63.54 42.94
CA HIS A 401 -49.16 -64.04 41.59
C HIS A 401 -50.32 -63.81 40.61
N ILE A 402 -51.58 -64.03 41.02
CA ILE A 402 -52.77 -63.75 40.20
C ILE A 402 -52.85 -62.25 39.86
N LYS A 403 -52.68 -61.38 40.86
CA LYS A 403 -52.72 -59.92 40.66
C LYS A 403 -51.62 -59.43 39.71
N LEU A 404 -50.38 -59.90 39.89
CA LEU A 404 -49.26 -59.54 39.01
C LEU A 404 -49.47 -60.07 37.59
N ASN A 405 -50.07 -61.25 37.43
CA ASN A 405 -50.43 -61.78 36.11
C ASN A 405 -51.49 -60.92 35.41
N GLN A 406 -52.54 -60.49 36.13
CA GLN A 406 -53.54 -59.57 35.57
C GLN A 406 -52.91 -58.26 35.09
N GLN A 407 -52.06 -57.63 35.91
CA GLN A 407 -51.34 -56.41 35.52
C GLN A 407 -50.41 -56.63 34.32
N LEU A 408 -49.70 -57.77 34.27
CA LEU A 408 -48.86 -58.13 33.13
C LEU A 408 -49.68 -58.33 31.85
N THR A 409 -50.89 -58.89 31.93
CA THR A 409 -51.80 -59.03 30.78
C THR A 409 -52.21 -57.66 30.28
N THR A 410 -52.72 -56.78 31.16
CA THR A 410 -53.14 -55.42 30.78
C THR A 410 -52.00 -54.62 30.16
N VAL A 411 -50.81 -54.60 30.77
CA VAL A 411 -49.65 -53.89 30.20
C VAL A 411 -49.22 -54.52 28.87
N THR A 412 -49.41 -55.83 28.67
CA THR A 412 -49.10 -56.48 27.39
C THR A 412 -50.07 -56.07 26.29
N GLU A 413 -51.37 -55.97 26.59
CA GLU A 413 -52.40 -55.46 25.67
C GLU A 413 -52.12 -54.01 25.29
N GLU A 414 -51.87 -53.13 26.26
CA GLU A 414 -51.52 -51.72 26.02
C GLU A 414 -50.24 -51.57 25.17
N ILE A 415 -49.25 -52.44 25.36
CA ILE A 415 -48.04 -52.45 24.51
C ILE A 415 -48.39 -52.80 23.06
N GLU A 416 -49.27 -53.78 22.84
CA GLU A 416 -49.65 -54.21 21.49
C GLU A 416 -50.52 -53.15 20.78
N GLU A 417 -51.43 -52.50 21.49
CA GLU A 417 -52.17 -51.34 20.99
C GLU A 417 -51.23 -50.19 20.60
N LEU A 418 -50.26 -49.86 21.46
CA LEU A 418 -49.26 -48.82 21.16
C LEU A 418 -48.35 -49.20 19.99
N LYS A 419 -48.01 -50.48 19.80
CA LYS A 419 -47.28 -50.94 18.61
C LYS A 419 -48.13 -50.79 17.35
N SER A 420 -49.40 -51.20 17.40
CA SER A 420 -50.33 -51.06 16.27
C SER A 420 -50.52 -49.60 15.87
N ALA A 421 -50.74 -48.72 16.85
CA ALA A 421 -50.86 -47.28 16.62
C ALA A 421 -49.56 -46.65 16.08
N LYS A 422 -48.39 -47.13 16.52
CA LYS A 422 -47.09 -46.72 15.96
C LYS A 422 -46.96 -47.15 14.50
N GLU A 423 -47.37 -48.37 14.15
CA GLU A 423 -47.34 -48.89 12.78
C GLU A 423 -48.29 -48.11 11.86
N GLN A 424 -49.47 -47.73 12.35
CA GLN A 424 -50.39 -46.87 11.61
C GLN A 424 -49.78 -45.49 11.30
N LEU A 425 -49.00 -44.92 12.21
CA LEU A 425 -48.30 -43.65 11.97
C LEU A 425 -47.13 -43.80 11.00
N LEU A 426 -46.43 -44.94 10.99
CA LEU A 426 -45.44 -45.24 9.95
C LEU A 426 -46.10 -45.25 8.58
N PHE A 427 -47.24 -45.93 8.46
CA PHE A 427 -48.00 -45.96 7.22
C PHE A 427 -48.52 -44.58 6.78
N GLN A 428 -49.08 -43.78 7.70
CA GLN A 428 -49.53 -42.41 7.40
C GLN A 428 -48.39 -41.49 6.94
N ALA A 429 -47.16 -41.73 7.41
CA ALA A 429 -45.98 -40.99 7.00
C ALA A 429 -45.30 -41.57 5.74
N GLU A 430 -45.92 -42.55 5.07
CA GLU A 430 -45.34 -43.28 3.94
C GLU A 430 -43.97 -43.91 4.25
N CYS A 431 -43.77 -44.29 5.51
CA CYS A 431 -42.53 -44.90 6.01
C CYS A 431 -42.71 -46.41 6.17
N SER A 432 -41.78 -47.18 5.60
CA SER A 432 -41.80 -48.65 5.71
C SER A 432 -41.16 -49.15 7.01
N THR A 433 -40.28 -48.35 7.62
CA THR A 433 -39.52 -48.73 8.81
C THR A 433 -39.35 -47.56 9.79
N GLU A 434 -38.98 -47.87 11.04
CA GLU A 434 -38.58 -46.84 12.00
C GLU A 434 -37.36 -46.03 11.55
N LYS A 435 -36.50 -46.61 10.71
CA LYS A 435 -35.35 -45.91 10.12
C LYS A 435 -35.81 -44.85 9.13
N ASP A 436 -36.84 -45.15 8.35
CA ASP A 436 -37.44 -44.21 7.40
C ASP A 436 -38.09 -43.04 8.14
N MET A 437 -38.81 -43.32 9.23
CA MET A 437 -39.37 -42.29 10.10
C MET A 437 -38.29 -41.39 10.75
N ALA A 438 -37.17 -41.98 11.19
CA ALA A 438 -36.03 -41.20 11.68
C ALA A 438 -35.36 -40.38 10.55
N SER A 439 -35.39 -40.87 9.32
CA SER A 439 -34.96 -40.12 8.14
C SER A 439 -35.88 -38.94 7.85
N LEU A 440 -37.20 -39.16 7.91
CA LEU A 440 -38.23 -38.13 7.73
C LEU A 440 -38.10 -37.02 8.79
N SER A 441 -37.94 -37.37 10.06
CA SER A 441 -37.70 -36.39 11.14
C SER A 441 -36.43 -35.55 10.88
N ARG A 442 -35.33 -36.17 10.43
CA ARG A 442 -34.12 -35.42 10.06
C ARG A 442 -34.33 -34.50 8.85
N LYS A 443 -35.11 -34.94 7.87
CA LYS A 443 -35.52 -34.08 6.74
C LYS A 443 -36.37 -32.91 7.21
N TYR A 444 -37.28 -33.13 8.16
CA TYR A 444 -38.09 -32.08 8.75
C TYR A 444 -37.23 -31.01 9.44
N ASP A 445 -36.30 -31.41 10.30
CA ASP A 445 -35.36 -30.49 10.96
C ASP A 445 -34.46 -29.76 9.94
N GLN A 446 -34.14 -30.40 8.82
CA GLN A 446 -33.39 -29.76 7.74
C GLN A 446 -34.22 -28.72 6.98
N MET A 447 -35.49 -29.01 6.71
CA MET A 447 -36.41 -28.08 6.05
C MET A 447 -36.68 -26.85 6.92
N ASP A 448 -36.83 -27.03 8.23
CA ASP A 448 -36.96 -25.95 9.22
C ASP A 448 -35.75 -25.01 9.15
N LYS A 449 -34.53 -25.55 9.15
CA LYS A 449 -33.30 -24.75 8.97
C LYS A 449 -33.21 -24.07 7.60
N ASN A 450 -33.74 -24.70 6.55
CA ASN A 450 -33.76 -24.08 5.23
C ASN A 450 -34.68 -22.85 5.22
N LEU A 451 -35.78 -22.84 5.97
CA LEU A 451 -36.63 -21.65 6.13
C LEU A 451 -35.84 -20.49 6.77
N ASP A 452 -35.10 -20.75 7.84
CA ASP A 452 -34.25 -19.73 8.49
C ASP A 452 -33.21 -19.13 7.52
N ILE A 453 -32.63 -19.97 6.65
CA ILE A 453 -31.70 -19.54 5.62
C ILE A 453 -32.40 -18.64 4.60
N LEU A 454 -33.58 -19.05 4.12
CA LEU A 454 -34.35 -18.27 3.14
C LEU A 454 -34.85 -16.94 3.74
N ASP A 455 -35.23 -16.89 5.02
CA ASP A 455 -35.57 -15.64 5.72
C ASP A 455 -34.38 -14.70 5.81
N SER A 456 -33.20 -15.24 6.15
CA SER A 456 -31.97 -14.44 6.20
C SER A 456 -31.57 -13.90 4.82
N GLN A 457 -31.76 -14.70 3.76
CA GLN A 457 -31.52 -14.27 2.39
C GLN A 457 -32.50 -13.17 1.96
N ASP A 458 -33.80 -13.31 2.26
CA ASP A 458 -34.80 -12.30 1.91
C ASP A 458 -34.51 -10.94 2.54
N MET A 459 -34.06 -10.92 3.79
CA MET A 459 -33.68 -9.67 4.46
C MET A 459 -32.53 -8.97 3.73
N ALA A 460 -31.51 -9.73 3.33
CA ALA A 460 -30.36 -9.19 2.60
C ALA A 460 -30.75 -8.71 1.19
N LEU A 461 -31.60 -9.48 0.48
CA LEU A 461 -32.07 -9.13 -0.85
C LEU A 461 -32.97 -7.87 -0.83
N LYS A 462 -33.85 -7.74 0.18
CA LYS A 462 -34.68 -6.53 0.37
C LYS A 462 -33.82 -5.29 0.64
N GLU A 463 -32.82 -5.40 1.51
CA GLU A 463 -31.88 -4.30 1.76
C GLU A 463 -31.10 -3.90 0.49
N GLN A 464 -30.70 -4.88 -0.33
CA GLN A 464 -30.03 -4.62 -1.60
C GLN A 464 -30.97 -3.93 -2.60
N LEU A 465 -32.23 -4.37 -2.68
CA LEU A 465 -33.23 -3.76 -3.57
C LEU A 465 -33.50 -2.29 -3.20
N GLU A 466 -33.56 -1.96 -1.90
CA GLU A 466 -33.68 -0.57 -1.43
C GLU A 466 -32.47 0.27 -1.85
N LYS A 467 -31.26 -0.25 -1.70
CA LYS A 467 -30.01 0.43 -2.13
C LYS A 467 -30.00 0.70 -3.63
N ASP A 468 -30.39 -0.29 -4.42
CA ASP A 468 -30.41 -0.17 -5.87
C ASP A 468 -31.49 0.80 -6.35
N ALA A 469 -32.65 0.83 -5.69
CA ALA A 469 -33.71 1.80 -5.97
C ALA A 469 -33.23 3.25 -5.73
N VAL A 470 -32.50 3.49 -4.63
CA VAL A 470 -31.89 4.81 -4.36
C VAL A 470 -30.86 5.15 -5.45
N ALA A 471 -29.95 4.23 -5.77
CA ALA A 471 -28.95 4.44 -6.81
C ALA A 471 -29.58 4.72 -8.19
N PHE A 472 -30.68 4.03 -8.51
CA PHE A 472 -31.43 4.27 -9.74
C PHE A 472 -32.01 5.68 -9.79
N GLN A 473 -32.63 6.15 -8.71
CA GLN A 473 -33.20 7.51 -8.65
C GLN A 473 -32.11 8.58 -8.75
N GLU A 474 -30.98 8.40 -8.06
CA GLU A 474 -29.85 9.33 -8.14
C GLU A 474 -29.29 9.41 -9.58
N GLU A 475 -29.10 8.28 -10.24
CA GLU A 475 -28.60 8.22 -11.63
C GLU A 475 -29.60 8.84 -12.62
N LYS A 476 -30.90 8.58 -12.44
CA LYS A 476 -32.00 9.12 -13.26
C LYS A 476 -32.05 10.65 -13.24
N LEU A 477 -31.65 11.27 -12.14
CA LEU A 477 -31.67 12.73 -11.95
C LEU A 477 -30.37 13.43 -12.38
N ARG A 478 -29.32 12.70 -12.79
CA ARG A 478 -28.04 13.30 -13.22
C ARG A 478 -28.14 14.17 -14.49
N PRO A 479 -28.88 13.79 -15.55
CA PRO A 479 -29.04 14.64 -16.73
C PRO A 479 -29.85 15.89 -16.40
N LYS A 480 -29.68 16.94 -17.21
CA LYS A 480 -30.56 18.11 -17.13
C LYS A 480 -31.97 17.76 -17.64
N PRO A 481 -33.04 18.46 -17.20
CA PRO A 481 -34.41 18.17 -17.63
C PRO A 481 -34.61 18.14 -19.15
N GLU A 482 -33.87 18.96 -19.90
CA GLU A 482 -33.95 19.01 -21.36
C GLU A 482 -33.41 17.74 -22.04
N GLN A 483 -32.62 16.94 -21.32
CA GLN A 483 -31.97 15.72 -21.82
C GLN A 483 -32.75 14.44 -21.45
N TYR A 484 -33.86 14.53 -20.71
CA TYR A 484 -34.62 13.35 -20.28
C TYR A 484 -35.21 12.57 -21.45
N THR A 485 -35.64 13.25 -22.51
CA THR A 485 -36.11 12.59 -23.73
C THR A 485 -34.96 11.85 -24.44
N GLU A 486 -33.78 12.46 -24.51
CA GLU A 486 -32.59 11.83 -25.10
C GLU A 486 -32.14 10.61 -24.28
N LEU A 487 -32.21 10.70 -22.95
CA LEU A 487 -31.95 9.57 -22.05
C LEU A 487 -32.95 8.44 -22.26
N LEU A 488 -34.23 8.75 -22.39
CA LEU A 488 -35.27 7.76 -22.66
C LEU A 488 -35.01 7.06 -24.00
N ASP A 489 -34.65 7.80 -25.05
CA ASP A 489 -34.32 7.25 -26.37
C ASP A 489 -33.10 6.32 -26.31
N ALA A 490 -32.05 6.73 -25.61
CA ALA A 490 -30.84 5.92 -25.41
C ALA A 490 -31.15 4.62 -24.66
N ARG A 491 -31.97 4.68 -23.60
CA ARG A 491 -32.41 3.50 -22.83
C ARG A 491 -33.27 2.55 -23.67
N ILE A 492 -34.23 3.08 -24.45
CA ILE A 492 -35.05 2.27 -25.36
C ILE A 492 -34.17 1.50 -26.37
N GLN A 493 -33.11 2.13 -26.87
CA GLN A 493 -32.22 1.50 -27.84
C GLN A 493 -31.44 0.31 -27.27
N ILE A 494 -31.02 0.37 -25.99
CA ILE A 494 -30.17 -0.65 -25.37
C ILE A 494 -30.95 -1.68 -24.52
N ARG A 495 -32.15 -1.35 -24.06
CA ARG A 495 -32.98 -2.20 -23.20
C ARG A 495 -33.18 -3.63 -23.71
N PRO A 496 -33.39 -3.90 -25.02
CA PRO A 496 -33.49 -5.27 -25.53
C PRO A 496 -32.24 -6.12 -25.23
N THR A 497 -31.05 -5.55 -25.41
CA THR A 497 -29.78 -6.24 -25.12
C THR A 497 -29.61 -6.52 -23.63
N PHE A 498 -30.01 -5.58 -22.77
CA PHE A 498 -30.01 -5.79 -21.32
C PHE A 498 -31.03 -6.86 -20.91
N ARG A 499 -32.21 -6.89 -21.51
CA ARG A 499 -33.23 -7.92 -21.28
C ARG A 499 -32.71 -9.32 -21.62
N GLU A 500 -32.01 -9.48 -22.74
CA GLU A 500 -31.40 -10.76 -23.13
C GLU A 500 -30.35 -11.22 -22.11
N LYS A 501 -29.45 -10.32 -21.68
CA LYS A 501 -28.46 -10.60 -20.64
C LYS A 501 -29.10 -11.03 -19.32
N LEU A 502 -30.16 -10.34 -18.89
CA LEU A 502 -30.91 -10.70 -17.69
C LEU A 502 -31.52 -12.10 -17.79
N ILE A 503 -32.12 -12.44 -18.93
CA ILE A 503 -32.70 -13.78 -19.16
C ILE A 503 -31.61 -14.85 -19.11
N GLU A 504 -30.44 -14.60 -19.70
CA GLU A 504 -29.30 -15.51 -19.64
C GLU A 504 -28.81 -15.70 -18.18
N GLN A 505 -28.68 -14.61 -17.42
CA GLN A 505 -28.29 -14.65 -16.01
C GLN A 505 -29.28 -15.43 -15.13
N LEU A 506 -30.59 -15.18 -15.31
CA LEU A 506 -31.64 -15.88 -14.60
C LEU A 506 -31.64 -17.39 -14.95
N LYS A 507 -31.55 -17.74 -16.23
CA LYS A 507 -31.46 -19.14 -16.65
C LYS A 507 -30.19 -19.82 -16.12
N GLY A 508 -29.06 -19.12 -16.11
CA GLY A 508 -27.81 -19.62 -15.56
C GLY A 508 -27.88 -19.89 -14.06
N THR A 509 -28.64 -19.07 -13.32
CA THR A 509 -28.74 -19.16 -11.85
C THR A 509 -29.79 -20.19 -11.40
N PHE A 510 -30.97 -20.18 -12.05
CA PHE A 510 -32.12 -21.00 -11.63
C PHE A 510 -32.30 -22.28 -12.44
N GLY A 511 -31.63 -22.42 -13.59
CA GLY A 511 -31.64 -23.64 -14.39
C GLY A 511 -33.07 -24.06 -14.80
N GLU A 512 -33.44 -25.30 -14.46
CA GLU A 512 -34.76 -25.86 -14.72
C GLU A 512 -35.89 -25.17 -13.93
N TYR A 513 -35.54 -24.43 -12.88
CA TYR A 513 -36.49 -23.69 -12.04
C TYR A 513 -36.72 -22.25 -12.52
N TYR A 514 -36.13 -21.87 -13.66
CA TYR A 514 -36.41 -20.58 -14.28
C TYR A 514 -37.84 -20.55 -14.84
N ASP A 515 -38.55 -19.48 -14.51
CA ASP A 515 -39.96 -19.28 -14.86
C ASP A 515 -40.17 -17.89 -15.47
N TYR A 516 -40.84 -17.86 -16.63
CA TYR A 516 -41.08 -16.62 -17.38
C TYR A 516 -42.12 -15.70 -16.71
N HIS A 517 -43.11 -16.27 -16.02
CA HIS A 517 -44.16 -15.52 -15.35
C HIS A 517 -43.60 -14.76 -14.15
N TYR A 518 -42.78 -15.41 -13.31
CA TYR A 518 -42.11 -14.75 -12.19
C TYR A 518 -41.14 -13.65 -12.64
N ARG A 519 -40.45 -13.83 -13.78
CA ARG A 519 -39.63 -12.77 -14.38
C ARG A 519 -40.48 -11.56 -14.74
N ASP A 520 -41.65 -11.80 -15.34
CA ASP A 520 -42.54 -10.71 -15.74
C ASP A 520 -43.11 -10.00 -14.50
N ILE A 521 -43.50 -10.71 -13.44
CA ILE A 521 -43.90 -10.10 -12.16
C ILE A 521 -42.77 -9.24 -11.60
N ALA A 522 -41.57 -9.79 -11.45
CA ALA A 522 -40.40 -9.04 -10.94
C ALA A 522 -40.10 -7.79 -11.78
N THR A 523 -40.30 -7.86 -13.10
CA THR A 523 -40.11 -6.72 -14.00
C THR A 523 -41.12 -5.60 -13.71
N HIS A 524 -42.40 -5.94 -13.54
CA HIS A 524 -43.44 -4.94 -13.24
C HIS A 524 -43.23 -4.31 -11.86
N GLU A 525 -42.91 -5.11 -10.84
CA GLU A 525 -42.66 -4.60 -9.49
C GLU A 525 -41.47 -3.64 -9.44
N VAL A 526 -40.40 -3.94 -10.19
CA VAL A 526 -39.24 -3.04 -10.31
C VAL A 526 -39.56 -1.78 -11.10
N ASP A 527 -40.38 -1.87 -12.15
CA ASP A 527 -40.82 -0.69 -12.90
C ASP A 527 -41.67 0.24 -12.02
N ASP A 528 -42.55 -0.32 -11.18
CA ASP A 528 -43.33 0.43 -10.20
C ASP A 528 -42.42 1.10 -9.14
N LEU A 529 -41.46 0.36 -8.58
CA LEU A 529 -40.47 0.90 -7.62
C LEU A 529 -39.64 2.05 -8.22
N ASN A 530 -39.27 1.93 -9.50
CA ASN A 530 -38.52 2.94 -10.22
C ASN A 530 -39.36 4.13 -10.70
N MET A 531 -40.69 4.06 -10.50
CA MET A 531 -41.66 5.00 -11.07
C MET A 531 -41.45 5.15 -12.58
N GLU A 532 -41.26 4.03 -13.27
CA GLU A 532 -41.25 3.97 -14.72
C GLU A 532 -42.69 3.76 -15.20
N ASP A 533 -43.17 4.62 -16.09
CA ASP A 533 -44.45 4.38 -16.76
C ASP A 533 -44.22 3.44 -17.97
N PRO A 534 -44.75 2.20 -17.97
CA PRO A 534 -44.60 1.29 -19.10
C PRO A 534 -45.26 1.84 -20.37
N TYR A 535 -46.28 2.68 -20.24
CA TYR A 535 -46.93 3.35 -21.36
C TYR A 535 -45.98 4.35 -22.04
N SER A 536 -45.21 5.12 -21.26
CA SER A 536 -44.21 6.06 -21.77
C SER A 536 -43.14 5.37 -22.62
N PHE A 537 -42.60 4.22 -22.18
CA PHE A 537 -41.61 3.47 -22.94
C PHE A 537 -42.19 2.89 -24.24
N SER A 538 -43.37 2.27 -24.18
CA SER A 538 -44.03 1.67 -25.35
C SER A 538 -44.46 2.73 -26.37
N HIS A 539 -45.05 3.83 -25.92
CA HIS A 539 -45.43 4.96 -26.77
C HIS A 539 -44.22 5.56 -27.47
N ARG A 540 -43.13 5.84 -26.73
CA ARG A 540 -41.92 6.42 -27.31
C ARG A 540 -41.22 5.46 -28.27
N THR A 541 -41.24 4.15 -27.99
CA THR A 541 -40.73 3.12 -28.91
C THR A 541 -41.50 3.15 -30.23
N TRP A 542 -42.84 3.22 -30.18
CA TRP A 542 -43.67 3.34 -31.36
C TRP A 542 -43.38 4.62 -32.16
N GLU A 543 -43.19 5.76 -31.49
CA GLU A 543 -42.80 7.03 -32.14
C GLU A 543 -41.48 6.89 -32.91
N LEU A 544 -40.45 6.30 -32.28
CA LEU A 544 -39.13 6.09 -32.89
C LEU A 544 -39.22 5.15 -34.10
N GLU A 545 -39.99 4.06 -33.99
CA GLU A 545 -40.23 3.16 -35.12
C GLU A 545 -40.98 3.84 -36.27
N TYR A 546 -42.00 4.64 -35.94
CA TYR A 546 -42.78 5.38 -36.92
C TYR A 546 -41.90 6.40 -37.66
N GLN A 547 -41.05 7.13 -36.94
CA GLN A 547 -40.08 8.06 -37.52
C GLN A 547 -39.08 7.34 -38.45
N ARG A 548 -38.50 6.21 -38.00
CA ARG A 548 -37.61 5.39 -38.85
C ARG A 548 -38.29 4.90 -40.12
N LYS A 549 -39.55 4.46 -40.04
CA LYS A 549 -40.36 4.05 -41.20
C LYS A 549 -40.58 5.21 -42.18
N GLN A 550 -40.88 6.41 -41.68
CA GLN A 550 -41.01 7.60 -42.53
C GLN A 550 -39.70 7.99 -43.21
N GLU A 551 -38.57 7.92 -42.51
CA GLU A 551 -37.26 8.22 -43.09
C GLU A 551 -36.86 7.22 -44.18
N LEU A 552 -37.14 5.93 -43.98
CA LEU A 552 -36.92 4.90 -45.01
C LEU A 552 -37.79 5.12 -46.24
N GLN A 553 -39.05 5.52 -46.06
CA GLN A 553 -39.95 5.87 -47.16
C GLN A 553 -39.50 7.12 -47.92
N LYS A 554 -38.92 8.12 -47.23
CA LYS A 554 -38.32 9.30 -47.87
C LYS A 554 -37.05 8.98 -48.65
N LYS A 555 -36.27 7.98 -48.23
CA LYS A 555 -35.05 7.53 -48.92
C LYS A 555 -35.31 6.61 -50.13
N HIS A 556 -36.49 5.98 -50.22
CA HIS A 556 -36.90 5.16 -51.37
C HIS A 556 -38.30 5.56 -51.87
N PRO A 557 -38.41 6.56 -52.77
CA PRO A 557 -39.67 6.83 -53.44
C PRO A 557 -40.03 5.64 -54.33
N VAL A 558 -41.21 5.05 -54.09
CA VAL A 558 -41.78 3.95 -54.88
C VAL A 558 -41.79 4.34 -56.36
N GLN A 559 -41.02 3.63 -57.20
CA GLN A 559 -41.14 3.71 -58.65
C GLN A 559 -42.54 3.23 -59.05
N SER A 560 -43.36 4.15 -59.56
CA SER A 560 -44.66 3.83 -60.15
C SER A 560 -44.49 2.90 -61.35
N ARG A 561 -45.10 1.72 -61.30
CA ARG A 561 -45.23 0.79 -62.43
C ARG A 561 -45.81 1.51 -63.65
N GLN A 562 -45.03 1.62 -64.73
CA GLN A 562 -45.56 1.92 -66.06
C GLN A 562 -46.45 0.75 -66.51
N LYS A 563 -47.75 1.00 -66.65
CA LYS A 563 -48.66 0.16 -67.44
C LYS A 563 -48.40 0.48 -68.92
N SER A 564 -47.81 -0.43 -69.67
CA SER A 564 -47.86 -0.42 -71.14
C SER A 564 -49.25 -0.88 -71.58
N HIS A 565 -50.08 0.03 -72.10
CA HIS A 565 -51.18 -0.32 -72.99
C HIS A 565 -50.66 -0.18 -74.43
N ASN A 566 -50.51 -1.32 -75.10
CA ASN A 566 -50.53 -1.39 -76.55
C ASN A 566 -51.98 -1.22 -77.00
N THR A 567 -52.22 -0.26 -77.88
CA THR A 567 -53.42 -0.16 -78.70
C THR A 567 -52.94 -0.31 -80.14
N GLU A 568 -53.22 -1.44 -80.78
CA GLU A 568 -53.27 -1.54 -82.23
C GLU A 568 -54.68 -1.14 -82.68
N LEU A 569 -54.70 -0.40 -83.79
CA LEU A 569 -55.80 -0.22 -84.73
C LEU A 569 -55.69 -1.32 -85.80
#